data_AF-A0A538SW48-F1
#
_entry.id   AF-A0A538SW48-F1
#
_cell.length_a   1.000
_cell.length_b   1.000
_cell.length_c   1.000
_cell.angle_alpha   90.00
_cell.angle_beta   90.00
_cell.angle_gamma   90.00
#
_symmetry.space_group_name_H-M   'P 1'
#
loop_
_entity.id
_entity.type
_entity.pdbx_description
1 polymer ?
#
loop_
_entity_poly.entity_id
_entity_poly.type
_entity_poly.pdbx_seq_one_letter_code
_entity_poly.pdbx_strand_id
1 'polypeptide(L)'
;MKAVDSIPDGSKVLMSCDYDPASIPEMVPMTRTALRHLLDKRCKLVITVLWTGGPGLVDRVVRQIIEKEYPDRKYGVDFVNLGYKAGDEAVMLAMGQGIVNTFPRDYQGNDTRSMPIMNGVRDYSSFPMLVNISAGYPGTKEWVQQVQARFHLPMVAGVTAVSAPEYYPYLQSHQLLGLLGGMAGAAEYEKARHEKGSATRGMDAQSLAHYFVALCILLGNLVQWTKSRRTVA
;
A
#
# COMPACT_ATOMS: atom_id res chain seq x y z
N MET A 1 -12.19 -1.45 2.84
CA MET A 1 -12.35 -2.03 4.19
C MET A 1 -12.91 -3.45 4.13
N LYS A 2 -14.15 -3.64 3.64
CA LYS A 2 -14.85 -4.94 3.60
C LYS A 2 -14.03 -6.12 3.09
N ALA A 3 -13.23 -5.93 2.04
CA ALA A 3 -12.39 -6.98 1.48
C ALA A 3 -11.28 -7.47 2.44
N VAL A 4 -10.65 -6.56 3.19
CA VAL A 4 -9.66 -6.94 4.22
C VAL A 4 -10.38 -7.52 5.43
N ASP A 5 -11.54 -6.98 5.80
CA ASP A 5 -12.36 -7.50 6.91
C ASP A 5 -12.79 -8.96 6.70
N SER A 6 -13.02 -9.38 5.44
CA SER A 6 -13.42 -10.75 5.10
C SER A 6 -12.30 -11.80 5.18
N ILE A 7 -11.05 -11.39 5.37
CA ILE A 7 -9.93 -12.32 5.57
C ILE A 7 -10.13 -13.04 6.93
N PRO A 8 -10.00 -14.37 7.03
CA PRO A 8 -10.06 -15.04 8.33
C PRO A 8 -8.90 -14.62 9.22
N ASP A 9 -9.17 -14.42 10.52
CA ASP A 9 -8.14 -14.02 11.47
C ASP A 9 -7.02 -15.06 11.54
N GLY A 10 -5.77 -14.61 11.67
CA GLY A 10 -4.60 -15.50 11.70
C GLY A 10 -4.11 -16.01 10.34
N SER A 11 -4.78 -15.65 9.24
CA SER A 11 -4.39 -16.06 7.89
C SER A 11 -3.01 -15.53 7.48
N LYS A 12 -2.34 -16.22 6.55
CA LYS A 12 -1.14 -15.70 5.88
C LYS A 12 -1.60 -14.80 4.73
N VAL A 13 -1.15 -13.56 4.68
CA VAL A 13 -1.49 -12.58 3.63
C VAL A 13 -0.24 -12.21 2.85
N LEU A 14 -0.35 -12.19 1.52
CA LEU A 14 0.70 -11.73 0.64
C LEU A 14 0.55 -10.22 0.50
N MET A 15 1.61 -9.48 0.76
CA MET A 15 1.62 -8.03 0.63
C MET A 15 2.76 -7.61 -0.29
N SER A 16 2.44 -7.01 -1.43
CA SER A 16 3.47 -6.48 -2.33
C SER A 16 3.55 -4.97 -2.21
N CYS A 17 4.71 -4.47 -1.81
CA CYS A 17 4.98 -3.05 -1.61
C CYS A 17 5.96 -2.57 -2.70
N ASP A 18 5.40 -2.17 -3.84
CA ASP A 18 6.13 -1.89 -5.08
C ASP A 18 6.30 -0.38 -5.26
N TYR A 19 7.12 0.22 -4.39
CA TYR A 19 7.38 1.65 -4.37
C TYR A 19 8.76 1.97 -3.79
N ASP A 20 9.21 3.19 -4.04
CA ASP A 20 10.50 3.72 -3.60
C ASP A 20 10.34 5.02 -2.78
N PRO A 21 11.43 5.66 -2.32
CA PRO A 21 11.34 6.88 -1.53
C PRO A 21 10.60 8.05 -2.18
N ALA A 22 10.50 8.12 -3.52
CA ALA A 22 9.88 9.25 -4.21
C ALA A 22 8.36 9.31 -4.00
N SER A 23 7.75 8.19 -3.65
CA SER A 23 6.29 8.05 -3.48
C SER A 23 5.86 7.88 -2.01
N ILE A 24 6.77 8.11 -1.06
CA ILE A 24 6.52 8.05 0.38
C ILE A 24 5.24 8.78 0.82
N PRO A 25 4.95 10.02 0.37
CA PRO A 25 3.80 10.78 0.86
C PRO A 25 2.47 10.07 0.65
N GLU A 26 2.37 9.21 -0.37
CA GLU A 26 1.15 8.47 -0.70
C GLU A 26 1.23 7.02 -0.23
N MET A 27 2.35 6.34 -0.48
CA MET A 27 2.48 4.88 -0.31
C MET A 27 2.68 4.45 1.14
N VAL A 28 3.47 5.20 1.90
CA VAL A 28 3.78 4.82 3.30
C VAL A 28 2.55 4.93 4.20
N PRO A 29 1.71 5.98 4.14
CA PRO A 29 0.47 6.03 4.92
C PRO A 29 -0.49 4.87 4.59
N MET A 30 -0.63 4.50 3.31
CA MET A 30 -1.43 3.33 2.92
C MET A 30 -0.85 2.05 3.51
N THR A 31 0.47 1.86 3.39
CA THR A 31 1.16 0.69 3.91
C THR A 31 0.98 0.57 5.41
N ARG A 32 1.12 1.67 6.14
CA ARG A 32 0.95 1.69 7.60
C ARG A 32 -0.45 1.27 8.03
N THR A 33 -1.46 1.87 7.42
CA THR A 33 -2.87 1.59 7.74
C THR A 33 -3.26 0.16 7.36
N ALA A 34 -2.77 -0.33 6.21
CA ALA A 34 -2.97 -1.72 5.79
C ALA A 34 -2.30 -2.72 6.73
N LEU A 35 -1.06 -2.45 7.15
CA LEU A 35 -0.32 -3.28 8.10
C LEU A 35 -1.06 -3.40 9.43
N ARG A 36 -1.46 -2.27 10.04
CA ARG A 36 -2.24 -2.28 11.29
C ARG A 36 -3.51 -3.10 11.16
N HIS A 37 -4.28 -2.86 10.10
CA HIS A 37 -5.52 -3.58 9.89
C HIS A 37 -5.33 -5.10 9.80
N LEU A 38 -4.28 -5.56 9.12
CA LEU A 38 -3.95 -6.99 9.03
C LEU A 38 -3.43 -7.55 10.36
N LEU A 39 -2.61 -6.79 11.08
CA LEU A 39 -2.03 -7.18 12.37
C LEU A 39 -3.09 -7.26 13.48
N ASP A 40 -4.10 -6.38 13.46
CA ASP A 40 -5.25 -6.41 14.37
C ASP A 40 -6.07 -7.70 14.18
N LYS A 41 -6.21 -8.17 12.93
CA LYS A 41 -6.80 -9.47 12.57
C LYS A 41 -5.86 -10.65 12.80
N ARG A 42 -4.74 -10.41 13.48
CA ARG A 42 -3.67 -11.36 13.76
C ARG A 42 -3.07 -12.07 12.54
N CYS A 43 -3.22 -11.50 11.35
CA CYS A 43 -2.69 -12.10 10.14
C CYS A 43 -1.16 -12.16 10.16
N LYS A 44 -0.62 -13.15 9.48
CA LYS A 44 0.82 -13.28 9.21
C LYS A 44 1.15 -12.68 7.86
N LEU A 45 2.26 -11.96 7.76
CA LEU A 45 2.57 -11.16 6.58
C LEU A 45 3.77 -11.72 5.81
N VAL A 46 3.56 -12.08 4.55
CA VAL A 46 4.64 -12.39 3.61
C VAL A 46 4.74 -11.21 2.67
N ILE A 47 5.84 -10.46 2.77
CA ILE A 47 6.02 -9.19 2.08
C ILE A 47 7.00 -9.35 0.93
N THR A 48 6.65 -8.85 -0.24
CA THR A 48 7.50 -8.81 -1.44
C THR A 48 7.64 -7.39 -1.94
N VAL A 49 8.72 -7.13 -2.68
CA VAL A 49 8.98 -5.84 -3.31
C VAL A 49 9.54 -6.08 -4.71
N LEU A 50 8.97 -5.45 -5.73
CA LEU A 50 9.44 -5.55 -7.12
C LEU A 50 10.19 -4.31 -7.60
N TRP A 51 10.46 -3.35 -6.71
CA TRP A 51 11.24 -2.15 -7.00
C TRP A 51 12.58 -2.23 -6.29
N THR A 52 13.69 -2.06 -7.00
CA THR A 52 15.05 -2.16 -6.42
C THR A 52 15.28 -1.21 -5.23
N GLY A 53 14.71 -0.01 -5.27
CA GLY A 53 14.81 1.00 -4.21
C GLY A 53 13.87 0.81 -3.01
N GLY A 54 12.96 -0.16 -3.08
CA GLY A 54 11.90 -0.37 -2.09
C GLY A 54 12.26 -1.20 -0.84
N PRO A 55 13.06 -2.30 -0.90
CA PRO A 55 13.11 -3.29 0.18
C PRO A 55 13.51 -2.72 1.54
N GLY A 56 14.52 -1.84 1.57
CA GLY A 56 14.97 -1.22 2.82
C GLY A 56 14.00 -0.18 3.38
N LEU A 57 13.25 0.51 2.50
CA LEU A 57 12.19 1.42 2.93
C LEU A 57 11.02 0.62 3.53
N VAL A 58 10.58 -0.44 2.84
CA VAL A 58 9.47 -1.30 3.28
C VAL A 58 9.83 -2.00 4.59
N ASP A 59 11.03 -2.57 4.71
CA ASP A 59 11.50 -3.22 5.94
C ASP A 59 11.48 -2.24 7.12
N ARG A 60 11.98 -1.01 6.93
CA ARG A 60 11.97 0.04 7.94
C ARG A 60 10.54 0.39 8.36
N VAL A 61 9.62 0.58 7.41
CA VAL A 61 8.22 0.92 7.71
C VAL A 61 7.55 -0.20 8.51
N VAL A 62 7.72 -1.45 8.07
CA VAL A 62 7.13 -2.63 8.72
C VAL A 62 7.66 -2.81 10.13
N ARG A 63 8.99 -2.79 10.31
CA ARG A 63 9.63 -2.91 11.63
C ARG A 63 9.22 -1.79 12.57
N GLN A 64 9.21 -0.55 12.09
CA GLN A 64 8.83 0.60 12.92
C GLN A 64 7.42 0.45 13.51
N ILE A 65 6.46 -0.08 12.74
CA ILE A 65 5.10 -0.33 13.24
C ILE A 65 5.11 -1.50 14.21
N ILE A 66 5.72 -2.61 13.82
CA ILE A 66 5.68 -3.84 14.62
C ILE A 66 6.37 -3.67 15.96
N GLU A 67 7.58 -3.11 15.99
CA GLU A 67 8.34 -2.89 17.23
C GLU A 67 7.64 -1.92 18.18
N LYS A 68 6.90 -0.93 17.64
CA LYS A 68 6.24 0.09 18.44
C LYS A 68 4.84 -0.30 18.90
N GLU A 69 4.08 -0.98 18.04
CA GLU A 69 2.63 -1.18 18.22
C GLU A 69 2.26 -2.66 18.42
N TYR A 70 3.10 -3.60 17.99
CA TYR A 70 2.84 -5.05 18.06
C TYR A 70 4.08 -5.84 18.54
N PRO A 71 4.62 -5.55 19.73
CA PRO A 71 5.90 -6.10 20.19
C PRO A 71 5.94 -7.63 20.31
N ASP A 72 4.77 -8.28 20.38
CA ASP A 72 4.67 -9.74 20.42
C ASP A 72 4.92 -10.43 19.07
N ARG A 73 4.92 -9.67 17.97
CA ARG A 73 5.11 -10.20 16.60
C ARG A 73 6.58 -10.44 16.32
N LYS A 74 6.90 -11.66 15.88
CA LYS A 74 8.28 -12.09 15.66
C LYS A 74 8.60 -12.24 14.18
N TYR A 75 9.76 -11.72 13.77
CA TYR A 75 10.28 -11.89 12.41
C TYR A 75 10.46 -13.38 12.10
N GLY A 76 10.08 -13.82 10.90
CA GLY A 76 10.12 -15.21 10.45
C GLY A 76 9.01 -16.10 11.02
N VAL A 77 8.19 -15.61 11.97
CA VAL A 77 7.07 -16.34 12.57
C VAL A 77 5.73 -15.70 12.22
N ASP A 78 5.66 -14.37 12.38
CA ASP A 78 4.47 -13.55 12.15
C ASP A 78 4.59 -12.64 10.92
N PHE A 79 5.81 -12.23 10.58
CA PHE A 79 6.05 -11.45 9.37
C PHE A 79 7.42 -11.75 8.78
N VAL A 80 7.55 -11.63 7.46
CA VAL A 80 8.81 -11.72 6.74
C VAL A 80 8.79 -10.75 5.56
N ASN A 81 9.92 -10.08 5.33
CA ASN A 81 10.16 -9.33 4.10
C ASN A 81 11.09 -10.17 3.22
N LEU A 82 10.55 -10.75 2.15
CA LEU A 82 11.31 -11.56 1.19
C LEU A 82 12.26 -10.71 0.34
N GLY A 83 12.09 -9.38 0.35
CA GLY A 83 12.94 -8.43 -0.35
C GLY A 83 12.62 -8.32 -1.84
N TYR A 84 13.65 -7.97 -2.61
CA TYR A 84 13.55 -7.74 -4.05
C TYR A 84 14.01 -8.93 -4.87
N LYS A 85 13.30 -9.18 -5.97
CA LYS A 85 13.70 -10.11 -7.03
C LYS A 85 13.60 -9.42 -8.37
N ALA A 86 14.65 -9.51 -9.17
CA ALA A 86 14.66 -9.01 -10.54
C ALA A 86 13.85 -9.92 -11.47
N GLY A 87 13.09 -9.31 -12.38
CA GLY A 87 12.37 -10.02 -13.44
C GLY A 87 10.89 -9.62 -13.58
N ASP A 88 10.45 -8.49 -13.02
CA ASP A 88 9.13 -7.90 -13.23
C ASP A 88 7.98 -8.92 -13.20
N GLU A 89 7.21 -9.07 -14.28
CA GLU A 89 6.11 -10.04 -14.40
C GLU A 89 6.58 -11.50 -14.32
N ALA A 90 7.81 -11.81 -14.73
CA ALA A 90 8.36 -13.15 -14.65
C ALA A 90 8.51 -13.60 -13.18
N VAL A 91 8.77 -12.67 -12.25
CA VAL A 91 8.76 -12.96 -10.81
C VAL A 91 7.36 -13.34 -10.35
N MET A 92 6.33 -12.62 -10.81
CA MET A 92 4.94 -12.93 -10.48
C MET A 92 4.54 -14.32 -10.98
N LEU A 93 4.99 -14.71 -12.17
CA LEU A 93 4.73 -16.05 -12.71
C LEU A 93 5.52 -17.14 -11.95
N ALA A 94 6.78 -16.87 -11.60
CA ALA A 94 7.61 -17.79 -10.83
C ALA A 94 7.03 -18.05 -9.43
N MET A 95 6.51 -17.03 -8.76
CA MET A 95 5.81 -17.16 -7.47
C MET A 95 4.59 -18.08 -7.56
N GLY A 96 3.90 -18.10 -8.71
CA GLY A 96 2.80 -19.02 -8.98
C GLY A 96 3.21 -20.49 -9.08
N GLN A 97 4.49 -20.77 -9.33
CA GLN A 97 5.07 -22.12 -9.30
C GLN A 97 5.70 -22.45 -7.95
N GLY A 98 6.12 -21.44 -7.19
CA GLY A 98 6.72 -21.63 -5.87
C GLY A 98 7.34 -20.37 -5.31
N ILE A 99 6.82 -19.86 -4.19
CA ILE A 99 7.32 -18.64 -3.56
C ILE A 99 8.70 -18.85 -2.95
N VAL A 100 8.91 -19.96 -2.22
CA VAL A 100 10.19 -20.28 -1.58
C VAL A 100 11.31 -20.47 -2.63
N ASN A 101 10.97 -21.03 -3.79
CA ASN A 101 11.96 -21.20 -4.86
C ASN A 101 12.27 -19.87 -5.57
N THR A 102 11.29 -18.97 -5.66
CA THR A 102 11.48 -17.64 -6.24
C THR A 102 12.32 -16.74 -5.33
N PHE A 103 12.03 -16.79 -4.03
CA PHE A 103 12.71 -16.07 -2.95
C PHE A 103 13.36 -17.05 -1.97
N PRO A 104 14.51 -17.66 -2.32
CA PRO A 104 15.18 -18.62 -1.44
C PRO A 104 15.79 -17.97 -0.19
N ARG A 105 16.05 -16.66 -0.27
CA ARG A 105 16.56 -15.84 0.83
C ARG A 105 15.60 -14.67 1.06
N ASP A 106 15.42 -14.28 2.31
CA ASP A 106 14.70 -13.06 2.66
C ASP A 106 15.58 -11.82 2.45
N TYR A 107 15.01 -10.65 2.76
CA TYR A 107 15.74 -9.37 2.71
C TYR A 107 16.99 -9.33 3.63
N GLN A 108 16.99 -10.08 4.73
CA GLN A 108 18.11 -10.14 5.68
C GLN A 108 19.15 -11.22 5.33
N GLY A 109 18.94 -11.99 4.26
CA GLY A 109 19.81 -13.10 3.88
C GLY A 109 19.57 -14.41 4.64
N ASN A 110 18.49 -14.52 5.41
CA ASN A 110 18.06 -15.78 6.03
C ASN A 110 17.44 -16.72 4.99
N ASP A 111 17.56 -18.03 5.20
CA ASP A 111 16.89 -19.02 4.35
C ASP A 111 15.37 -18.98 4.56
N THR A 112 14.64 -18.62 3.51
CA THR A 112 13.16 -18.53 3.52
C THR A 112 12.52 -19.86 3.91
N ARG A 113 13.10 -21.00 3.50
CA ARG A 113 12.55 -22.33 3.78
C ARG A 113 12.60 -22.69 5.26
N SER A 114 13.56 -22.14 6.00
CA SER A 114 13.75 -22.43 7.42
C SER A 114 12.74 -21.73 8.34
N MET A 115 11.99 -20.74 7.81
CA MET A 115 11.14 -19.87 8.62
C MET A 115 9.77 -20.47 8.94
N PRO A 116 9.31 -20.45 10.20
CA PRO A 116 7.98 -20.93 10.58
C PRO A 116 6.81 -20.30 9.81
N ILE A 117 6.90 -19.04 9.40
CA ILE A 117 5.86 -18.37 8.59
C ILE A 117 5.69 -19.00 7.21
N MET A 118 6.75 -19.58 6.65
CA MET A 118 6.76 -20.16 5.31
C MET A 118 6.30 -21.63 5.29
N ASN A 119 6.03 -22.22 6.46
CA ASN A 119 5.47 -23.57 6.55
C ASN A 119 4.10 -23.65 5.88
N GLY A 120 4.01 -24.55 4.88
CA GLY A 120 2.82 -24.76 4.07
C GLY A 120 2.58 -23.69 3.00
N VAL A 121 3.48 -22.71 2.83
CA VAL A 121 3.42 -21.75 1.72
C VAL A 121 4.02 -22.40 0.47
N ARG A 122 3.18 -22.61 -0.56
CA ARG A 122 3.62 -23.13 -1.86
C ARG A 122 3.64 -22.02 -2.89
N ASP A 123 2.46 -21.54 -3.24
CA ASP A 123 2.17 -20.57 -4.30
C ASP A 123 1.04 -19.63 -3.85
N TYR A 124 0.42 -18.90 -4.77
CA TYR A 124 -0.69 -17.98 -4.50
C TYR A 124 -1.91 -18.62 -3.81
N SER A 125 -2.17 -19.91 -3.99
CA SER A 125 -3.27 -20.62 -3.31
C SER A 125 -3.10 -20.68 -1.79
N SER A 126 -1.91 -20.36 -1.27
CA SER A 126 -1.61 -20.34 0.16
C SER A 126 -2.09 -19.08 0.87
N PHE A 127 -2.63 -18.10 0.12
CA PHE A 127 -3.05 -16.80 0.64
C PHE A 127 -4.52 -16.54 0.28
N PRO A 128 -5.31 -15.96 1.20
CA PRO A 128 -6.68 -15.57 0.90
C PRO A 128 -6.76 -14.24 0.13
N MET A 129 -5.68 -13.43 0.16
CA MET A 129 -5.64 -12.12 -0.47
C MET A 129 -4.22 -11.65 -0.76
N LEU A 130 -4.07 -10.91 -1.86
CA LEU A 130 -2.95 -10.02 -2.16
C LEU A 130 -3.32 -8.58 -1.81
N VAL A 131 -2.50 -7.94 -0.97
CA VAL A 131 -2.55 -6.50 -0.73
C VAL A 131 -1.42 -5.85 -1.50
N ASN A 132 -1.72 -5.19 -2.61
CA ASN A 132 -0.71 -4.48 -3.39
C ASN A 132 -0.72 -2.99 -3.07
N ILE A 133 0.45 -2.41 -2.84
CA ILE A 133 0.64 -0.97 -2.72
C ILE A 133 1.76 -0.61 -3.68
N SER A 134 1.45 0.15 -4.73
CA SER A 134 2.39 0.37 -5.82
C SER A 134 2.34 1.80 -6.36
N ALA A 135 3.51 2.32 -6.70
CA ALA A 135 3.66 3.66 -7.27
C ALA A 135 3.71 3.69 -8.81
N GLY A 136 3.77 2.54 -9.50
CA GLY A 136 3.95 2.48 -10.94
C GLY A 136 4.27 1.08 -11.46
N TYR A 137 5.26 0.96 -12.36
CA TYR A 137 5.67 -0.31 -12.96
C TYR A 137 6.97 -0.87 -12.35
N PRO A 138 7.06 -2.19 -12.11
CA PRO A 138 5.94 -3.14 -12.08
C PRO A 138 5.04 -2.84 -10.87
N GLY A 139 3.74 -3.07 -11.02
CA GLY A 139 2.78 -2.72 -9.97
C GLY A 139 1.40 -3.30 -10.14
N THR A 140 0.39 -2.54 -9.75
CA THR A 140 -0.99 -3.03 -9.64
C THR A 140 -1.52 -3.62 -10.94
N LYS A 141 -1.17 -3.02 -12.09
CA LYS A 141 -1.59 -3.52 -13.40
C LYS A 141 -1.06 -4.92 -13.66
N GLU A 142 0.23 -5.12 -13.42
CA GLU A 142 0.91 -6.40 -13.65
C GLU A 142 0.41 -7.45 -12.64
N TRP A 143 0.19 -7.07 -11.37
CA TRP A 143 -0.43 -7.97 -10.38
C TRP A 143 -1.84 -8.41 -10.79
N VAL A 144 -2.65 -7.51 -11.34
CA VAL A 144 -3.97 -7.89 -11.88
C VAL A 144 -3.82 -8.86 -13.06
N GLN A 145 -2.96 -8.55 -14.03
CA GLN A 145 -2.83 -9.32 -15.26
C GLN A 145 -2.15 -10.69 -15.09
N GLN A 146 -1.15 -10.77 -14.21
CA GLN A 146 -0.34 -11.97 -14.02
C GLN A 146 -0.83 -12.84 -12.88
N VAL A 147 -1.41 -12.24 -11.84
CA VAL A 147 -1.77 -12.95 -10.61
C VAL A 147 -3.27 -13.10 -10.47
N GLN A 148 -4.01 -12.00 -10.44
CA GLN A 148 -5.46 -12.08 -10.26
C GLN A 148 -6.14 -12.77 -11.46
N ALA A 149 -5.79 -12.41 -12.69
CA ALA A 149 -6.44 -12.97 -13.88
C ALA A 149 -6.12 -14.46 -14.10
N ARG A 150 -4.94 -14.94 -13.67
CA ARG A 150 -4.47 -16.31 -13.93
C ARG A 150 -4.63 -17.26 -12.75
N PHE A 151 -4.41 -16.78 -11.54
CA PHE A 151 -4.45 -17.57 -10.30
C PHE A 151 -5.66 -17.25 -9.44
N HIS A 152 -6.49 -16.28 -9.84
CA HIS A 152 -7.72 -15.89 -9.13
C HIS A 152 -7.51 -15.48 -7.67
N LEU A 153 -6.28 -15.09 -7.30
CA LEU A 153 -5.99 -14.58 -5.97
C LEU A 153 -6.72 -13.24 -5.79
N PRO A 154 -7.67 -13.14 -4.84
CA PRO A 154 -8.35 -11.87 -4.57
C PRO A 154 -7.34 -10.79 -4.21
N MET A 155 -7.55 -9.57 -4.70
CA MET A 155 -6.60 -8.49 -4.42
C MET A 155 -7.26 -7.14 -4.16
N VAL A 156 -6.57 -6.34 -3.35
CA VAL A 156 -6.85 -4.91 -3.13
C VAL A 156 -5.60 -4.12 -3.47
N ALA A 157 -5.78 -2.88 -3.91
CA ALA A 157 -4.68 -2.04 -4.37
C ALA A 157 -4.65 -0.67 -3.68
N GLY A 158 -3.46 -0.17 -3.40
CA GLY A 158 -3.19 1.23 -3.08
C GLY A 158 -2.21 1.79 -4.10
N VAL A 159 -2.58 2.90 -4.73
CA VAL A 159 -1.85 3.45 -5.89
C VAL A 159 -1.70 4.97 -5.77
N THR A 160 -0.82 5.56 -6.55
CA THR A 160 -0.68 7.02 -6.60
C THR A 160 -1.96 7.68 -7.13
N ALA A 161 -2.22 8.92 -6.73
CA ALA A 161 -3.40 9.67 -7.18
C ALA A 161 -3.48 9.78 -8.70
N VAL A 162 -2.32 9.92 -9.36
CA VAL A 162 -2.22 10.05 -10.82
C VAL A 162 -2.55 8.76 -11.56
N SER A 163 -2.28 7.60 -10.97
CA SER A 163 -2.52 6.29 -11.59
C SER A 163 -3.88 5.68 -11.21
N ALA A 164 -4.52 6.16 -10.13
CA ALA A 164 -5.83 5.68 -9.67
C ALA A 164 -6.90 5.55 -10.77
N PRO A 165 -7.07 6.50 -11.72
CA PRO A 165 -8.06 6.38 -12.78
C PRO A 165 -7.87 5.16 -13.68
N GLU A 166 -6.63 4.71 -13.87
CA GLU A 166 -6.30 3.55 -14.72
C GLU A 166 -6.86 2.23 -14.16
N TYR A 167 -7.12 2.18 -12.85
CA TYR A 167 -7.53 0.96 -12.17
C TYR A 167 -9.03 0.89 -11.87
N TYR A 168 -9.81 1.92 -12.19
CA TYR A 168 -11.27 1.87 -12.06
C TYR A 168 -11.93 0.75 -12.89
N PRO A 169 -11.50 0.44 -14.12
CA PRO A 169 -12.03 -0.70 -14.85
C PRO A 169 -11.85 -2.02 -14.10
N TYR A 170 -10.71 -2.23 -13.43
CA TYR A 170 -10.45 -3.43 -12.63
C TYR A 170 -11.29 -3.48 -11.35
N LEU A 171 -11.59 -2.32 -10.76
CA LEU A 171 -12.51 -2.23 -9.63
C LEU A 171 -13.95 -2.57 -10.05
N GLN A 172 -14.38 -2.08 -11.21
CA GLN A 172 -15.71 -2.34 -11.78
C GLN A 172 -15.89 -3.80 -12.21
N SER A 173 -14.84 -4.43 -12.76
CA SER A 173 -14.85 -5.84 -13.14
C SER A 173 -14.65 -6.80 -11.96
N HIS A 174 -14.55 -6.29 -10.73
CA HIS A 174 -14.25 -7.05 -9.51
C HIS A 174 -12.89 -7.78 -9.53
N GLN A 175 -11.98 -7.39 -10.41
CA GLN A 175 -10.59 -7.85 -10.37
C GLN A 175 -9.82 -7.19 -9.22
N LEU A 176 -10.18 -5.96 -8.85
CA LEU A 176 -9.82 -5.35 -7.58
C LEU A 176 -11.04 -5.32 -6.67
N LEU A 177 -10.88 -5.77 -5.43
CA LEU A 177 -11.94 -5.73 -4.40
C LEU A 177 -11.95 -4.41 -3.62
N GLY A 178 -10.95 -3.56 -3.84
CA GLY A 178 -10.80 -2.26 -3.22
C GLY A 178 -9.60 -1.52 -3.80
N LEU A 179 -9.72 -0.20 -3.89
CA LEU A 179 -8.71 0.69 -4.46
C LEU A 179 -8.54 1.92 -3.57
N LEU A 180 -7.31 2.24 -3.18
CA LEU A 180 -6.94 3.50 -2.54
C LEU A 180 -6.16 4.36 -3.53
N GLY A 181 -6.63 5.58 -3.79
CA GLY A 181 -5.97 6.53 -4.69
C GLY A 181 -5.28 7.66 -3.93
N GLY A 182 -3.95 7.64 -3.94
CA GLY A 182 -3.06 8.61 -3.33
C GLY A 182 -3.30 8.94 -1.87
N MET A 183 -2.78 10.09 -1.43
CA MET A 183 -2.88 10.50 -0.03
C MET A 183 -4.35 10.64 0.44
N ALA A 184 -5.26 11.06 -0.44
CA ALA A 184 -6.69 11.14 -0.13
C ALA A 184 -7.27 9.76 0.21
N GLY A 185 -7.00 8.74 -0.61
CA GLY A 185 -7.42 7.36 -0.34
C GLY A 185 -6.82 6.82 0.95
N ALA A 186 -5.56 7.13 1.24
CA ALA A 186 -4.92 6.77 2.50
C ALA A 186 -5.60 7.43 3.70
N ALA A 187 -5.94 8.72 3.63
CA ALA A 187 -6.62 9.45 4.69
C ALA A 187 -8.03 8.91 4.96
N GLU A 188 -8.79 8.59 3.92
CA GLU A 188 -10.11 7.97 4.08
C GLU A 188 -10.01 6.58 4.71
N TYR A 189 -8.95 5.82 4.40
CA TYR A 189 -8.72 4.54 5.06
C TYR A 189 -8.35 4.70 6.54
N GLU A 190 -7.48 5.64 6.88
CA GLU A 190 -7.14 5.99 8.27
C GLU A 190 -8.41 6.40 9.06
N LYS A 191 -9.24 7.28 8.49
CA LYS A 191 -10.52 7.70 9.11
C LYS A 191 -11.47 6.52 9.31
N ALA A 192 -11.63 5.66 8.31
CA ALA A 192 -12.48 4.47 8.40
C ALA A 192 -12.00 3.49 9.48
N ARG A 193 -10.70 3.48 9.77
CA ARG A 193 -10.07 2.69 10.84
C ARG A 193 -10.02 3.42 12.19
N HIS A 194 -10.55 4.65 12.26
CA HIS A 194 -10.43 5.55 13.43
C HIS A 194 -8.98 5.83 13.85
N GLU A 195 -8.05 5.81 12.89
CA GLU A 195 -6.64 6.10 13.09
C GLU A 195 -6.34 7.58 12.82
N LYS A 196 -5.51 8.19 13.67
CA LYS A 196 -4.95 9.53 13.42
C LYS A 196 -3.59 9.41 12.74
N GLY A 197 -3.59 8.96 11.50
CA GLY A 197 -2.37 8.71 10.74
C GLY A 197 -1.82 9.96 10.01
N SER A 198 -0.77 9.74 9.24
CA SER A 198 -0.04 10.81 8.55
C SER A 198 -0.78 11.34 7.32
N ALA A 199 -1.60 10.52 6.66
CA ALA A 199 -2.35 10.98 5.50
C ALA A 199 -3.48 11.94 5.90
N THR A 200 -4.19 11.66 6.99
CA THR A 200 -5.24 12.54 7.52
C THR A 200 -4.67 13.91 7.87
N ARG A 201 -3.52 13.94 8.58
CA ARG A 201 -2.83 15.21 8.89
C ARG A 201 -2.33 15.93 7.63
N GLY A 202 -1.83 15.18 6.65
CA GLY A 202 -1.42 15.73 5.36
C GLY A 202 -2.58 16.40 4.62
N MET A 203 -3.73 15.73 4.58
CA MET A 203 -4.96 16.26 4.00
C MET A 203 -5.49 17.50 4.74
N ASP A 204 -5.42 17.52 6.07
CA ASP A 204 -5.80 18.69 6.88
C ASP A 204 -4.91 19.90 6.54
N ALA A 205 -3.59 19.69 6.47
CA ALA A 205 -2.63 20.74 6.12
C ALA A 205 -2.83 21.25 4.68
N GLN A 206 -3.04 20.35 3.72
CA GLN A 206 -3.34 20.71 2.34
C GLN A 206 -4.66 21.49 2.23
N SER A 207 -5.69 21.10 3.00
CA SER A 207 -6.97 21.82 3.03
C SER A 207 -6.81 23.24 3.59
N LEU A 208 -6.07 23.40 4.70
CA LEU A 208 -5.79 24.71 5.28
C LEU A 208 -5.02 25.62 4.32
N ALA A 209 -4.03 25.07 3.60
CA ALA A 209 -3.30 25.80 2.57
C ALA A 209 -4.23 26.28 1.44
N HIS A 210 -5.15 25.44 0.97
CA HIS A 210 -6.13 25.84 -0.03
C HIS A 210 -7.08 26.93 0.48
N TYR A 211 -7.55 26.84 1.73
CA TYR A 211 -8.36 27.90 2.35
C TYR A 211 -7.59 29.22 2.45
N PHE A 212 -6.31 29.17 2.83
CA PHE A 212 -5.46 30.35 2.91
C PHE A 212 -5.27 31.00 1.53
N VAL A 213 -4.99 30.22 0.48
CA VAL A 213 -4.87 30.73 -0.89
C VAL A 213 -6.19 31.35 -1.36
N ALA A 214 -7.33 30.68 -1.11
CA ALA A 214 -8.64 31.22 -1.43
C ALA A 214 -8.92 32.54 -0.71
N LEU A 215 -8.56 32.64 0.58
CA LEU A 215 -8.68 33.87 1.36
C LEU A 215 -7.82 35.00 0.76
N CYS A 216 -6.56 34.73 0.39
CA CYS A 216 -5.68 35.69 -0.25
C CYS A 216 -6.25 36.19 -1.60
N ILE A 217 -6.83 35.30 -2.41
CA ILE A 217 -7.50 35.67 -3.67
C ILE A 217 -8.71 36.58 -3.39
N LEU A 218 -9.54 36.24 -2.41
CA LEU A 218 -10.71 37.06 -2.03
C LEU A 218 -10.29 38.45 -1.54
N LEU A 219 -9.27 38.53 -0.67
CA LEU A 219 -8.73 39.80 -0.19
C LEU A 219 -8.13 40.64 -1.33
N GLY A 220 -7.40 40.01 -2.25
CA GLY A 220 -6.86 40.68 -3.45
C GLY A 220 -7.98 41.28 -4.31
N ASN A 221 -9.05 40.51 -4.55
CA ASN A 221 -10.21 40.97 -5.31
C ASN A 221 -10.94 42.14 -4.62
N LEU A 222 -11.10 42.08 -3.29
CA LEU A 222 -11.70 43.17 -2.50
C LEU A 222 -10.87 44.47 -2.58
N VAL A 223 -9.55 44.38 -2.47
CA VAL A 223 -8.65 45.54 -2.61
C VAL A 223 -8.73 46.13 -4.01
N GLN A 224 -8.75 45.31 -5.05
CA GLN A 224 -8.90 45.78 -6.42
C GLN A 224 -10.25 46.46 -6.68
N TRP A 225 -11.34 45.91 -6.12
CA TRP A 225 -12.68 46.47 -6.25
C TRP A 225 -12.83 47.83 -5.55
N THR A 226 -12.24 47.99 -4.36
CA THR A 226 -12.23 49.29 -3.67
C THR A 226 -11.37 50.32 -4.40
N LYS A 227 -10.29 49.90 -5.07
CA LYS A 227 -9.49 50.79 -5.94
C LYS A 227 -10.23 51.20 -7.22
N SER A 228 -10.92 50.28 -7.90
CA SER A 228 -11.65 50.64 -9.14
C SER A 228 -12.81 51.61 -8.90
N ARG A 229 -13.45 51.57 -7.73
CA ARG A 229 -14.47 52.54 -7.30
C ARG A 229 -13.92 53.95 -7.01
N ARG A 230 -12.64 54.07 -6.64
CA ARG A 230 -11.97 55.35 -6.42
C ARG A 230 -11.48 56.03 -7.70
N THR A 231 -11.38 55.30 -8.81
CA THR A 231 -10.95 55.86 -10.12
C THR A 231 -12.13 56.36 -10.96
N VAL A 232 -13.37 56.04 -10.58
CA VAL A 232 -14.61 56.42 -11.30
C VAL A 232 -15.41 57.51 -10.56
N ALA A 233 -14.89 58.00 -9.43
CA ALA A 233 -15.42 59.14 -8.68
C ALA A 233 -14.42 60.29 -8.74
#